data_AF-A0A165FQX9-F1
#
_entry.id   AF-A0A165FQX9-F1
#
_cell.length_a   1.000
_cell.length_b   1.000
_cell.length_c   1.000
_cell.angle_alpha   90.00
_cell.angle_beta   90.00
_cell.angle_gamma   90.00
#
_symmetry.space_group_name_H-M   'P 1'
#
loop_
_entity.id
_entity.type
_entity.pdbx_description
1 polymer ?
#
loop_
_entity_poly.entity_id
_entity_poly.type
_entity_poly.pdbx_seq_one_letter_code
_entity_poly.pdbx_strand_id
1 'polypeptide(L)'
;MADRTITKEQMREIFLERERVIKEQFVKAAELTIVREELTKCQQTEGVNALSECQWLATKYLDMMKGNEYRVRGWKKIDTV
;
A
#
# COMPACT_ATOMS: atom_id res chain seq x y z
N MET A 1 -38.36 -0.71 5.56
CA MET A 1 -37.34 -0.83 4.50
C MET A 1 -37.13 0.56 3.94
N ALA A 2 -36.08 1.25 4.36
CA ALA A 2 -35.82 2.62 3.91
C ALA A 2 -35.42 2.60 2.43
N ASP A 3 -36.08 3.44 1.64
CA ASP A 3 -35.84 3.60 0.21
C ASP A 3 -34.36 3.95 -0.03
N ARG A 4 -33.66 3.12 -0.82
CA ARG A 4 -32.21 3.21 -1.09
C ARG A 4 -31.95 3.98 -2.40
N THR A 5 -32.71 5.02 -2.68
CA THR A 5 -32.55 5.80 -3.91
C THR A 5 -31.43 6.83 -3.72
N ILE A 6 -30.20 6.42 -4.04
CA ILE A 6 -29.03 7.32 -4.05
C ILE A 6 -29.22 8.33 -5.19
N THR A 7 -29.06 9.62 -4.90
CA THR A 7 -29.15 10.65 -5.94
C THR A 7 -27.96 10.59 -6.89
N LYS A 8 -28.12 11.12 -8.11
CA LYS A 8 -27.02 11.15 -9.10
C LYS A 8 -25.78 11.90 -8.58
N GLU A 9 -25.95 12.87 -7.70
CA GLU A 9 -24.87 13.64 -7.07
C GLU A 9 -24.12 12.79 -6.04
N GLN A 10 -24.84 12.15 -5.12
CA GLN A 10 -24.27 11.24 -4.13
C GLN A 10 -23.51 10.08 -4.80
N MET A 11 -24.02 9.55 -5.92
CA MET A 11 -23.29 8.53 -6.69
C MET A 11 -21.95 9.05 -7.21
N ARG A 12 -21.90 10.28 -7.74
CA ARG A 12 -20.65 10.89 -8.23
C ARG A 12 -19.64 11.02 -7.10
N GLU A 13 -20.08 11.51 -5.94
CA GLU A 13 -19.22 11.66 -4.76
C GLU A 13 -18.66 10.31 -4.28
N ILE A 14 -19.48 9.27 -4.26
CA ILE A 14 -19.04 7.91 -3.90
C ILE A 14 -17.97 7.40 -4.88
N PHE A 15 -18.14 7.64 -6.19
CA PHE A 15 -17.14 7.24 -7.18
C PHE A 15 -15.82 8.01 -7.05
N LEU A 16 -15.88 9.32 -6.80
CA LEU A 16 -14.70 10.15 -6.58
C LEU A 16 -13.93 9.70 -5.33
N GLU A 17 -14.65 9.46 -4.23
CA GLU A 17 -14.05 8.98 -2.99
C GLU A 17 -13.41 7.60 -3.17
N ARG A 18 -14.11 6.69 -3.87
CA ARG A 18 -13.58 5.37 -4.21
C ARG A 18 -12.28 5.49 -5.00
N GLU A 19 -12.25 6.34 -6.02
CA GLU A 19 -11.07 6.53 -6.86
C GLU A 19 -9.89 7.08 -6.04
N ARG A 20 -10.15 8.07 -5.18
CA ARG A 20 -9.13 8.65 -4.29
C ARG A 20 -8.50 7.59 -3.39
N VAL A 21 -9.31 6.82 -2.68
CA VAL A 21 -8.83 5.78 -1.74
C VAL A 21 -7.98 4.73 -2.46
N ILE A 22 -8.41 4.30 -3.64
CA ILE A 22 -7.65 3.32 -4.42
C ILE A 22 -6.33 3.90 -4.90
N LYS A 23 -6.32 5.13 -5.41
CA LYS A 23 -5.08 5.80 -5.84
C LYS A 23 -4.07 5.93 -4.70
N GLU A 24 -4.51 6.35 -3.52
CA GLU A 24 -3.66 6.45 -2.33
C GLU A 24 -3.05 5.10 -1.94
N GLN A 25 -3.84 4.02 -1.98
CA GLN A 25 -3.33 2.66 -1.72
C GLN A 25 -2.25 2.24 -2.74
N PHE A 26 -2.41 2.61 -4.02
CA PHE A 26 -1.39 2.35 -5.03
C PHE A 26 -0.13 3.19 -4.84
N VAL A 27 -0.25 4.45 -4.40
CA VAL A 27 0.92 5.27 -4.03
C VAL A 27 1.69 4.60 -2.89
N LYS A 28 1.01 4.12 -1.85
CA LYS A 28 1.65 3.37 -0.76
C LYS A 28 2.32 2.09 -1.27
N ALA A 29 1.67 1.31 -2.12
CA ALA A 29 2.29 0.13 -2.72
C ALA A 29 3.55 0.48 -3.55
N ALA A 30 3.57 1.64 -4.23
CA ALA A 30 4.74 2.13 -4.95
C ALA A 30 5.88 2.52 -3.99
N GLU A 31 5.59 3.15 -2.84
CA GLU A 31 6.59 3.45 -1.80
C GLU A 31 7.30 2.17 -1.33
N LEU A 32 6.55 1.09 -1.09
CA LEU A 32 7.14 -0.21 -0.72
C LEU A 32 8.02 -0.78 -1.85
N THR A 33 7.59 -0.62 -3.10
CA THR A 33 8.33 -1.09 -4.28
C THR A 33 9.68 -0.38 -4.41
N ILE A 34 9.72 0.93 -4.18
CA ILE A 34 10.97 1.71 -4.17
C ILE A 34 11.94 1.17 -3.12
N VAL A 35 11.47 0.91 -1.90
CA VAL A 35 12.32 0.36 -0.83
C VAL A 35 12.84 -1.03 -1.19
N ARG A 36 12.01 -1.86 -1.83
CA ARG A 36 12.43 -3.19 -2.30
C ARG A 36 13.50 -3.12 -3.38
N GLU A 37 13.34 -2.22 -4.34
CA GLU A 37 14.32 -2.03 -5.42
C GLU A 37 15.66 -1.56 -4.86
N GLU A 38 15.64 -0.63 -3.91
CA GLU A 38 16.86 -0.13 -3.27
C GLU A 38 17.55 -1.20 -2.43
N LEU A 39 16.78 -2.00 -1.68
CA LEU A 39 17.30 -3.17 -0.98
C LEU A 39 17.96 -4.17 -1.95
N THR A 40 17.33 -4.42 -3.10
CA THR A 40 17.85 -5.33 -4.11
C THR A 40 19.18 -4.82 -4.68
N LYS A 41 19.28 -3.52 -4.97
CA LYS A 41 20.53 -2.90 -5.42
C LYS A 41 21.62 -3.04 -4.36
N CYS A 42 21.33 -2.71 -3.10
CA CYS A 42 22.28 -2.84 -2.00
C CYS A 42 22.81 -4.28 -1.88
N GLN A 43 21.92 -5.27 -1.95
CA GLN A 43 22.33 -6.69 -1.89
C GLN A 43 23.20 -7.10 -3.08
N GLN A 44 22.94 -6.55 -4.27
CA GLN A 44 23.75 -6.80 -5.46
C GLN A 44 25.13 -6.11 -5.40
N THR A 45 25.22 -4.91 -4.82
CA THR A 45 26.48 -4.16 -4.71
C THR A 45 27.37 -4.68 -3.60
N GLU A 46 26.82 -4.96 -2.42
CA GLU A 46 27.57 -5.37 -1.23
C GLU A 46 27.94 -6.86 -1.23
N GLY A 47 27.17 -7.68 -1.96
CA GLY A 47 27.39 -9.12 -2.07
C GLY A 47 27.39 -9.81 -0.71
N VAL A 48 28.56 -10.30 -0.27
CA VAL A 48 28.71 -11.02 1.00
C VAL A 48 28.47 -10.11 2.22
N ASN A 49 28.71 -8.81 2.08
CA ASN A 49 28.52 -7.83 3.17
C ASN A 49 27.07 -7.36 3.33
N ALA A 50 26.14 -7.83 2.49
CA ALA A 50 24.76 -7.35 2.48
C ALA A 50 24.03 -7.52 3.83
N LEU A 51 24.46 -8.47 4.67
CA LEU A 51 23.90 -8.68 6.00
C LEU A 51 24.17 -7.54 6.99
N SER A 52 25.33 -6.88 6.91
CA SER A 52 25.64 -5.71 7.75
C SER A 52 25.14 -4.42 7.11
N GLU A 53 25.52 -4.19 5.84
CA GLU A 53 25.32 -2.89 5.20
C GLU A 53 23.87 -2.64 4.79
N CYS A 54 23.13 -3.68 4.38
CA CYS A 54 21.74 -3.56 3.93
C CYS A 54 20.71 -3.84 5.03
N GLN A 55 21.13 -4.06 6.28
CA GLN A 55 20.24 -4.47 7.38
C GLN A 55 19.11 -3.45 7.63
N TRP A 56 19.42 -2.16 7.54
CA TRP A 56 18.45 -1.09 7.78
C TRP A 56 17.37 -1.05 6.70
N LEU A 57 17.73 -1.28 5.43
CA LEU A 57 16.77 -1.40 4.33
C LEU A 57 15.90 -2.64 4.48
N ALA A 58 16.51 -3.77 4.86
CA ALA A 58 15.79 -5.01 5.09
C ALA A 58 14.77 -4.85 6.23
N THR A 59 15.18 -4.25 7.35
CA THR A 59 14.29 -3.97 8.49
C THR A 59 13.15 -3.05 8.08
N LYS A 60 13.47 -1.94 7.39
CA LYS A 60 12.46 -0.99 6.91
C LYS A 60 11.45 -1.67 5.97
N TYR A 61 11.92 -2.46 5.01
CA TYR A 61 11.07 -3.19 4.09
C TYR A 61 10.14 -4.16 4.82
N LEU A 62 10.67 -4.93 5.78
CA LEU A 62 9.89 -5.87 6.58
C LEU A 62 8.84 -5.17 7.44
N ASP A 63 9.17 -4.03 8.04
CA ASP A 63 8.23 -3.28 8.88
C ASP A 63 7.11 -2.66 8.04
N MET A 64 7.44 -2.14 6.85
CA MET A 64 6.42 -1.69 5.88
C MET A 64 5.52 -2.86 5.43
N MET A 65 6.10 -4.05 5.18
CA MET A 65 5.34 -5.23 4.76
C MET A 65 4.41 -5.78 5.86
N LYS A 66 4.84 -5.79 7.12
CA LYS A 66 4.01 -6.21 8.26
C LYS A 66 2.83 -5.25 8.45
N GLY A 67 3.06 -3.98 8.14
CA GLY A 67 2.05 -2.95 8.15
C GLY A 67 0.92 -3.24 7.17
N ASN A 68 -0.31 -3.03 7.63
CA ASN A 68 -1.49 -3.10 6.79
C ASN A 68 -1.62 -1.87 5.85
N GLU A 69 -0.72 -0.89 5.91
CA GLU A 69 -0.80 0.37 5.17
C GLU A 69 -0.38 0.24 3.70
N TYR A 70 0.63 -0.59 3.41
CA TYR A 70 1.27 -0.68 2.09
C TYR A 70 0.61 -1.71 1.15
N ARG A 71 -0.44 -2.39 1.62
CA ARG A 71 -1.18 -3.40 0.86
C ARG A 71 -2.49 -2.84 0.34
N VAL A 72 -2.72 -3.01 -0.96
CA VAL A 72 -4.01 -2.70 -1.60
C VAL A 72 -5.09 -3.65 -1.06
N ARG A 73 -6.14 -3.09 -0.43
CA ARG A 73 -7.27 -3.83 0.13
C ARG A 73 -8.61 -3.51 -0.53
N GLY A 74 -8.63 -2.53 -1.43
CA GLY A 74 -9.86 -2.02 -2.02
C GLY A 74 -10.50 -0.94 -1.16
N TRP A 75 -11.64 -0.41 -1.63
CA TRP A 75 -12.35 0.69 -0.98
C TRP A 75 -13.41 0.22 0.03
N LYS A 76 -14.03 -0.94 -0.23
CA LYS A 76 -15.09 -1.47 0.63
C LYS A 76 -14.46 -2.20 1.82
N LYS A 77 -14.61 -1.64 3.02
CA LYS A 77 -14.30 -2.34 4.27
C LYS A 77 -15.40 -3.37 4.52
N ILE A 78 -15.03 -4.64 4.56
CA ILE A 78 -15.90 -5.72 5.00
C ILE A 78 -15.33 -6.13 6.35
N ASP A 79 -16.05 -5.83 7.42
CA ASP A 79 -15.68 -6.30 8.75
C ASP A 79 -16.02 -7.80 8.80
N THR A 80 -15.03 -8.65 8.55
CA THR A 80 -15.11 -10.07 8.88
C THR A 80 -14.88 -10.20 10.38
N VAL A 81 -15.89 -10.73 11.07
CA VAL A 81 -15.95 -11.09 12.49
C VAL A 81 -14.71 -11.86 12.92
#